data_AF-A0A8S2WAF9-F1
#
_entry.id   AF-A0A8S2WAF9-F1
#
_cell.length_a   1.000
_cell.length_b   1.000
_cell.length_c   1.000
_cell.angle_alpha   90.00
_cell.angle_beta   90.00
_cell.angle_gamma   90.00
#
_symmetry.space_group_name_H-M   'P 1'
#
loop_
_entity.id
_entity.type
_entity.pdbx_description
1 polymer ?
#
loop_
_entity_poly.entity_id
_entity_poly.type
_entity_poly.pdbx_seq_one_letter_code
_entity_poly.pdbx_strand_id
1 'polypeptide(L)' 'HYIFNLRDLSRIFNGLVSTTPERFQTAAQMTRVWRNECLRVLYDRLIDTTDRKFIDVCLSKN' A
#
# COMPACT_ATOMS: atom_id res chain seq x y z
N HIS A 1 14.89 10.00 -6.83
CA HIS A 1 14.70 8.96 -7.87
C HIS A 1 13.30 8.33 -7.89
N TYR A 2 12.30 8.88 -7.18
CA TYR A 2 10.90 8.47 -7.32
C TYR A 2 10.02 9.70 -7.41
N ILE A 3 9.13 9.75 -8.40
CA ILE A 3 8.12 10.81 -8.52
C ILE A 3 6.78 10.19 -8.15
N PHE A 4 6.26 10.58 -6.99
CA PHE A 4 4.90 10.23 -6.58
C PHE A 4 3.95 11.33 -7.03
N ASN A 5 2.82 10.96 -7.61
CA ASN A 5 1.80 11.91 -8.02
C ASN A 5 0.40 11.39 -7.70
N LEU A 6 -0.62 12.21 -7.95
CA LEU A 6 -2.01 11.87 -7.64
C LEU A 6 -2.53 10.63 -8.37
N ARG A 7 -1.89 10.20 -9.47
CA ARG A 7 -2.23 8.94 -10.14
C ARG A 7 -1.92 7.73 -9.27
N ASP A 8 -0.86 7.79 -8.47
CA ASP A 8 -0.51 6.72 -7.55
C ASP A 8 -1.56 6.57 -6.45
N LEU A 9 -1.99 7.71 -5.90
CA LEU A 9 -3.11 7.74 -4.94
C LEU A 9 -4.39 7.18 -5.56
N SER A 10 -4.70 7.57 -6.80
CA SER A 10 -5.87 7.05 -7.54
C SER A 10 -5.81 5.53 -7.72
N ARG A 11 -4.63 4.96 -7.97
CA ARG A 11 -4.45 3.50 -8.08
C ARG A 11 -4.68 2.76 -6.77
N ILE A 12 -4.22 3.33 -5.65
CA ILE A 12 -4.46 2.78 -4.31
C ILE A 12 -5.97 2.76 -4.02
N PHE A 13 -6.66 3.88 -4.25
CA PHE A 13 -8.11 3.96 -4.04
C PHE A 13 -8.89 3.04 -4.99
N ASN A 14 -8.49 2.91 -6.25
CA ASN A 14 -9.11 1.95 -7.15
C ASN A 14 -8.96 0.51 -6.65
N GLY A 15 -7.80 0.14 -6.09
CA GLY A 15 -7.60 -1.16 -5.46
C GLY A 15 -8.53 -1.39 -4.27
N LEU A 16 -8.68 -0.38 -3.41
CA LEU A 16 -9.61 -0.42 -2.27
C LEU A 16 -11.06 -0.64 -2.71
N VAL A 17 -11.54 0.15 -3.67
CA VAL A 17 -12.94 0.08 -4.14
C VAL A 17 -13.21 -1.20 -4.93
N SER A 18 -12.19 -1.81 -5.51
CA SER A 18 -12.29 -3.10 -6.20
C SER A 18 -12.34 -4.31 -5.26
N THR A 19 -12.21 -4.09 -3.94
CA THR A 19 -12.27 -5.19 -2.97
C THR A 19 -13.71 -5.63 -2.70
N THR A 20 -13.87 -6.92 -2.37
CA THR A 20 -15.16 -7.53 -2.03
C THR A 20 -15.59 -7.08 -0.63
N PRO A 21 -16.57 -6.16 -0.48
CA PRO A 21 -16.96 -5.65 0.83
C PRO A 21 -17.45 -6.76 1.76
N GLU A 22 -18.01 -7.84 1.21
CA GLU A 22 -18.47 -9.02 1.94
C GLU A 22 -17.33 -9.68 2.75
N ARG A 23 -16.08 -9.57 2.29
CA ARG A 23 -14.90 -10.20 2.91
C ARG A 23 -14.18 -9.33 3.93
N PHE A 24 -14.34 -8.00 3.88
CA PHE A 24 -13.59 -7.05 4.70
C PHE A 24 -14.55 -6.19 5.53
N GLN A 25 -15.16 -6.82 6.54
CA GLN A 25 -16.23 -6.23 7.36
C GLN A 25 -15.74 -5.36 8.50
N THR A 26 -14.45 -5.46 8.85
CA THR A 26 -13.87 -4.73 9.98
C THR A 26 -12.91 -3.65 9.50
N ALA A 27 -12.82 -2.55 10.26
CA ALA A 27 -11.85 -1.50 9.99
C ALA A 27 -10.41 -2.05 9.95
N ALA A 28 -10.06 -2.99 10.83
CA ALA A 28 -8.75 -3.62 10.85
C ALA A 28 -8.43 -4.39 9.55
N GLN A 29 -9.41 -5.10 8.99
CA GLN A 29 -9.29 -5.76 7.70
C GLN A 29 -9.10 -4.74 6.57
N MET A 30 -9.88 -3.66 6.56
CA MET A 30 -9.74 -2.59 5.56
C MET A 30 -8.38 -1.90 5.64
N THR A 31 -7.86 -1.65 6.84
CA THR A 31 -6.50 -1.11 7.05
C THR A 31 -5.43 -2.04 6.46
N ARG A 32 -5.60 -3.36 6.57
CA ARG A 32 -4.67 -4.33 5.95
C ARG A 32 -4.73 -4.27 4.42
N VAL A 33 -5.92 -4.15 3.84
CA VAL A 33 -6.09 -3.97 2.39
C VAL A 33 -5.40 -2.68 1.93
N TRP A 34 -5.64 -1.56 2.62
CA TRP A 34 -5.00 -0.29 2.31
C TRP A 34 -3.47 -0.37 2.36
N ARG A 35 -2.91 -1.00 3.41
CA ARG A 35 -1.48 -1.27 3.50
C ARG A 35 -0.97 -2.06 2.30
N ASN A 36 -1.67 -3.13 1.91
CA ASN A 36 -1.27 -3.97 0.78
C ASN A 36 -1.29 -3.20 -0.55
N GLU A 37 -2.29 -2.34 -0.75
CA GLU A 37 -2.37 -1.50 -1.95
C GLU A 37 -1.27 -0.43 -1.98
N CYS A 38 -0.95 0.19 -0.83
CA CYS A 38 0.20 1.10 -0.71
C CYS A 38 1.51 0.39 -1.06
N LEU A 39 1.72 -0.84 -0.58
CA LEU A 39 2.88 -1.66 -0.94
C LEU A 39 2.92 -1.93 -2.45
N ARG A 40 1.84 -2.48 -3.02
CA ARG A 40 1.75 -2.81 -4.45
C ARG A 40 2.00 -1.60 -5.36
N VAL A 41 1.56 -0.41 -4.99
CA VAL A 41 1.68 0.78 -5.85
C VAL A 41 3.01 1.53 -5.62
N LEU A 42 3.49 1.61 -4.39
CA LEU A 42 4.64 2.45 -4.02
C LEU A 42 5.91 1.63 -3.81
N TYR A 43 5.82 0.49 -3.11
CA TYR A 43 6.98 -0.34 -2.77
C TYR A 43 7.58 -1.02 -4.01
N ASP A 44 6.75 -1.49 -4.94
CA ASP A 44 7.22 -2.10 -6.20
C ASP A 44 8.08 -1.13 -7.04
N ARG A 45 7.94 0.17 -6.83
CA ARG A 45 8.70 1.21 -7.52
C ARG A 45 10.04 1.55 -6.85
N LEU A 46 10.27 1.08 -5.62
CA LEU A 46 11.53 1.28 -4.92
C LEU A 46 12.59 0.38 -5.53
N ILE A 47 13.68 0.96 -6.01
CA ILE A 47 14.80 0.22 -6.61
C ILE A 47 15.95 0.11 -5.62
N ASP A 48 16.12 1.13 -4.77
CA ASP A 48 17.16 1.17 -3.77
C ASP A 48 16.87 0.23 -2.59
N THR A 49 17.86 -0.60 -2.25
CA THR A 49 17.73 -1.61 -1.19
C THR A 49 17.65 -1.00 0.22
N THR A 50 18.17 0.21 0.41
CA THR A 50 18.11 0.95 1.68
C THR A 50 16.70 1.45 1.93
N ASP A 51 16.06 2.03 0.89
CA ASP A 51 14.68 2.50 0.96
C ASP A 51 13.70 1.35 1.23
N ARG A 52 13.91 0.19 0.57
CA ARG A 52 13.12 -1.02 0.84
C ARG A 52 13.24 -1.47 2.29
N LYS A 53 14.47 -1.57 2.82
CA LYS A 53 14.72 -1.95 4.22
C LYS A 53 14.08 -0.97 5.21
N PHE A 54 14.11 0.33 4.92
CA PHE A 54 13.46 1.34 5.75
C PHE A 54 11.95 1.10 5.85
N ILE A 55 11.29 0.88 4.70
CA ILE A 55 9.86 0.58 4.66
C ILE A 55 9.57 -0.74 5.39
N ASP A 56 10.37 -1.79 5.19
CA ASP A 56 10.16 -3.08 5.86
C ASP A 56 10.19 -2.95 7.39
N VAL A 57 11.13 -2.16 7.93
CA VAL A 57 11.20 -1.86 9.37
C VAL A 57 10.00 -1.06 9.86
N CYS A 58 9.50 -0.10 9.08
CA CYS A 58 8.28 0.63 9.43
C CYS A 58 7.05 -0.30 9.46
N LEU A 59 7.02 -1.30 8.58
CA LEU A 59 5.92 -2.23 8.41
C LEU A 59 5.93 -3.40 9.41
N SER A 60 7.07 -3.69 10.04
CA SER A 60 7.19 -4.73 11.07
C SER A 60 6.76 -4.26 12.47
N LYS A 61 6.43 -2.97 12.64
CA LYS A 61 6.07 -2.36 13.94
C LYS A 61 4.56 -2.36 14.26
N ASN A 62 3.75 -3.09 13.50
CA ASN A 62 2.30 -3.25 13.72
C ASN A 62 1.91 -4.73 13.79
#